data_AF-A0AA38PS81-F1
#
_entry.id   AF-A0AA38PS81-F1
#
_cell.length_a   1.000
_cell.length_b   1.000
_cell.length_c   1.000
_cell.angle_alpha   90.00
_cell.angle_beta   90.00
_cell.angle_gamma   90.00
#
_symmetry.space_group_name_H-M   'P 1'
#
loop_
_entity.id
_entity.type
_entity.pdbx_description
1 polymer ?
#
loop_
_entity_poly.entity_id
_entity_poly.type
_entity_poly.pdbx_seq_one_letter_code
_entity_poly.pdbx_strand_id
1 'polypeptide(L)'
;MNVVTAQLFNLRLYLCAKFQSMIGIFAWGTGCSKQFIEVLSQCGLSISFDTIQDYVKTLSQRRIDMACAIPLSMRLLGYDNLNISTSTSIEQQPDAPAKVQSGLFPLLYQLFFRLGISPREIQRIMEIRITIDRFHAAGPLSAKDIEPSLKAAEIITGQSAVTIIQNLFHFAEEFAANDVDYSMISHTPRHPIPVHTTAFHPLRVLTTEEASIAGNLRIPDQVCQIYRRGDLNAWERRSIFQLGIGLFHLLMNLAWCILNKHRFQAKYIGSLAFYFEILDKKRLGSEKPDYYMLLAALEEIRNALLLDAWRKVAKSQGFNSLKDFAASNPSATLLYKLAREINYNYAAPLETPLSPPLQSPSSSNDSDSDIEMASISGASDASNTISDDGSDGINASPDPKLDPTNQSSRLLLRDLLYFTELNQAIRDGDFGRVEDILPDIAALFSSAGSHKYTTEILHLLYNLKKVWTEEFA
;
A
#
# COMPACT_ATOMS: atom_id res chain seq x y z
N MET A 1 11.18 -43.30 1.38
CA MET A 1 10.65 -44.25 2.37
C MET A 1 9.65 -45.14 1.65
N ASN A 2 9.87 -46.45 1.54
CA ASN A 2 8.95 -47.33 0.81
C ASN A 2 7.62 -47.42 1.56
N VAL A 3 6.50 -47.50 0.83
CA VAL A 3 5.13 -47.62 1.38
C VAL A 3 5.04 -48.76 2.41
N VAL A 4 5.71 -49.88 2.12
CA VAL A 4 5.82 -51.05 3.02
C VAL A 4 6.52 -50.71 4.34
N THR A 5 7.52 -49.83 4.31
CA THR A 5 8.22 -49.36 5.51
C THR A 5 7.31 -48.45 6.36
N ALA A 6 6.54 -47.56 5.72
CA ALA A 6 5.54 -46.72 6.41
C ALA A 6 4.42 -47.56 7.06
N GLN A 7 3.97 -48.62 6.38
CA GLN A 7 3.01 -49.59 6.90
C GLN A 7 3.56 -50.43 8.08
N LEU A 8 4.83 -50.81 8.04
CA LEU A 8 5.49 -51.52 9.16
C LEU A 8 5.68 -50.63 10.40
N PHE A 9 5.93 -49.34 10.20
CA PHE A 9 5.99 -48.35 11.27
C PHE A 9 4.63 -48.08 11.92
N ASN A 10 3.55 -48.09 11.12
CA ASN A 10 2.15 -47.96 11.55
C ASN A 10 1.76 -49.00 12.62
N LEU A 11 2.18 -50.26 12.46
CA LEU A 11 1.76 -51.35 13.35
C LEU A 11 2.50 -51.41 14.69
N ARG A 12 3.56 -50.62 14.92
CA ARG A 12 4.46 -50.84 16.06
C ARG A 12 4.80 -49.62 16.92
N LEU A 13 4.50 -48.38 16.53
CA LEU A 13 4.87 -47.21 17.34
C LEU A 13 3.89 -46.03 17.24
N TYR A 14 3.43 -45.56 18.40
CA TYR A 14 2.63 -44.33 18.56
C TYR A 14 3.31 -43.06 17.98
N LEU A 15 4.63 -43.08 17.81
CA LEU A 15 5.42 -41.99 17.23
C LEU A 15 5.11 -41.77 15.74
N CYS A 16 4.55 -42.76 15.03
CA CYS A 16 4.18 -42.65 13.62
C CYS A 16 2.82 -41.99 13.37
N ALA A 17 2.00 -41.80 14.43
CA ALA A 17 0.75 -41.04 14.34
C ALA A 17 1.01 -39.60 13.86
N LYS A 18 2.13 -38.97 14.28
CA LYS A 18 2.49 -37.61 13.82
C LYS A 18 2.64 -37.51 12.31
N PHE A 19 3.26 -38.51 11.68
CA PHE A 19 3.48 -38.53 10.24
C PHE A 19 2.16 -38.67 9.47
N GLN A 20 1.30 -39.59 9.90
CA GLN A 20 -0.03 -39.79 9.32
C GLN A 20 -0.93 -38.55 9.50
N SER A 21 -0.85 -37.88 10.66
CA SER A 21 -1.54 -36.61 10.89
C SER A 21 -1.04 -35.50 9.96
N MET A 22 0.27 -35.39 9.76
CA MET A 22 0.85 -34.41 8.83
C MET A 22 0.41 -34.68 7.38
N ILE A 23 0.45 -35.94 6.92
CA ILE A 23 -0.02 -36.31 5.58
C ILE A 23 -1.52 -36.06 5.43
N GLY A 24 -2.32 -36.47 6.42
CA GLY A 24 -3.77 -36.30 6.38
C GLY A 24 -4.20 -34.84 6.33
N ILE A 25 -3.62 -34.00 7.20
CA ILE A 25 -3.87 -32.55 7.18
C ILE A 25 -3.37 -31.93 5.87
N PHE A 26 -2.21 -32.33 5.36
CA PHE A 26 -1.69 -31.85 4.08
C PHE A 26 -2.63 -32.21 2.93
N ALA A 27 -3.03 -33.47 2.79
CA ALA A 27 -3.95 -33.93 1.76
C ALA A 27 -5.28 -33.18 1.81
N TRP A 28 -5.85 -33.03 3.01
CA TRP A 28 -7.06 -32.24 3.23
C TRP A 28 -6.87 -30.77 2.83
N GLY A 29 -5.77 -30.14 3.27
CA GLY A 29 -5.45 -28.74 2.97
C GLY A 29 -5.18 -28.47 1.48
N THR A 30 -4.74 -29.48 0.74
CA THR A 30 -4.54 -29.41 -0.72
C THR A 30 -5.80 -29.73 -1.52
N GLY A 31 -6.94 -30.00 -0.86
CA GLY A 31 -8.22 -30.24 -1.52
C GLY A 31 -8.45 -31.69 -1.96
N CYS A 32 -7.75 -32.68 -1.40
CA CYS A 32 -8.04 -34.08 -1.67
C CYS A 32 -9.47 -34.44 -1.22
N SER A 33 -10.14 -35.30 -1.99
CA SER A 33 -11.50 -35.75 -1.66
C SER A 33 -11.52 -36.61 -0.38
N LYS A 34 -12.65 -36.60 0.32
CA LYS A 34 -12.88 -37.47 1.49
C LYS A 34 -12.59 -38.94 1.15
N GLN A 35 -13.05 -39.40 -0.02
CA GLN A 35 -12.85 -40.79 -0.46
C GLN A 35 -11.36 -41.13 -0.58
N PHE A 36 -10.56 -40.22 -1.15
CA PHE A 36 -9.11 -40.44 -1.30
C PHE A 36 -8.40 -40.48 0.06
N ILE A 37 -8.76 -39.57 0.97
CA ILE A 37 -8.23 -39.55 2.34
C ILE A 37 -8.57 -40.85 3.07
N GLU A 38 -9.79 -41.38 2.91
CA GLU A 38 -10.18 -42.67 3.50
C GLU A 38 -9.37 -43.84 2.92
N VAL A 39 -9.07 -43.85 1.61
CA VAL A 39 -8.16 -44.85 1.03
C VAL A 39 -6.77 -44.76 1.67
N LEU A 40 -6.21 -43.55 1.81
CA LEU A 40 -4.92 -43.36 2.48
C LEU A 40 -4.95 -43.82 3.95
N SER A 41 -6.07 -43.58 4.64
CA SER A 41 -6.31 -44.05 6.01
C SER A 41 -6.28 -45.57 6.08
N GLN A 42 -7.03 -46.26 5.22
CA GLN A 42 -7.04 -47.73 5.15
C GLN A 42 -5.67 -48.31 4.75
N CYS A 43 -4.89 -47.60 3.93
CA CYS A 43 -3.53 -47.97 3.59
C CYS A 43 -2.51 -47.69 4.71
N GLY A 44 -2.91 -47.04 5.81
CA GLY A 44 -2.03 -46.68 6.93
C GLY A 44 -1.10 -45.49 6.66
N LEU A 45 -1.40 -44.68 5.64
CA LEU A 45 -0.60 -43.52 5.22
C LEU A 45 -1.11 -42.20 5.79
N SER A 46 -2.38 -42.16 6.19
CA SER A 46 -3.06 -41.01 6.80
C SER A 46 -3.87 -41.46 8.01
N ILE A 47 -4.27 -40.50 8.84
CA ILE A 47 -5.41 -40.66 9.75
C ILE A 47 -6.74 -40.56 8.97
N SER A 48 -7.86 -40.96 9.59
CA SER A 48 -9.18 -40.87 8.97
C SER A 48 -9.61 -39.43 8.73
N PHE A 49 -10.54 -39.22 7.80
CA PHE A 49 -11.08 -37.90 7.51
C PHE A 49 -11.69 -37.24 8.75
N ASP A 50 -12.43 -38.02 9.54
CA ASP A 50 -13.09 -37.51 10.74
C ASP A 50 -12.06 -37.08 11.81
N THR A 51 -10.95 -37.82 11.96
CA THR A 51 -9.86 -37.42 12.87
C THR A 51 -9.17 -36.15 12.37
N ILE A 52 -9.03 -35.95 11.06
CA ILE A 52 -8.52 -34.70 10.49
C ILE A 52 -9.44 -33.54 10.85
N GLN A 53 -10.76 -33.70 10.73
CA GLN A 53 -11.72 -32.66 11.10
C GLN A 53 -11.60 -32.29 12.59
N ASP A 54 -11.44 -33.27 13.47
CA ASP A 54 -11.23 -33.01 14.90
C ASP A 54 -9.91 -32.29 15.15
N TYR A 55 -8.83 -32.68 14.45
CA TYR A 55 -7.54 -32.01 14.55
C TYR A 55 -7.63 -30.55 14.10
N VAL A 56 -8.30 -30.26 12.97
CA VAL A 56 -8.52 -28.89 12.49
C VAL A 56 -9.29 -28.07 13.52
N LYS A 57 -10.34 -28.63 14.14
CA LYS A 57 -11.10 -27.95 15.20
C LYS A 57 -10.25 -27.68 16.44
N THR A 58 -9.50 -28.67 16.92
CA THR A 58 -8.63 -28.52 18.09
C THR A 58 -7.49 -27.53 17.83
N LEU A 59 -6.86 -27.57 16.66
CA LEU A 59 -5.80 -26.62 16.28
C LEU A 59 -6.36 -25.19 16.20
N SER A 60 -7.54 -25.02 15.60
CA SER A 60 -8.23 -23.72 15.52
C SER A 60 -8.55 -23.18 16.92
N GLN A 61 -9.09 -24.01 17.81
CA GLN A 61 -9.37 -23.61 19.19
C GLN A 61 -8.09 -23.27 19.95
N ARG A 62 -7.02 -24.04 19.79
CA ARG A 62 -5.75 -23.74 20.45
C ARG A 62 -5.15 -22.41 19.98
N ARG A 63 -5.27 -22.07 18.69
CA ARG A 63 -4.81 -20.78 18.16
C ARG A 63 -5.57 -19.60 18.76
N ILE A 64 -6.86 -19.78 18.92
CA ILE A 64 -7.74 -18.86 19.63
C ILE A 64 -7.27 -18.69 21.08
N ASP A 65 -7.09 -19.79 21.82
CA ASP A 65 -6.69 -19.73 23.25
C ASP A 65 -5.34 -19.00 23.42
N MET A 66 -4.40 -19.22 22.50
CA MET A 66 -3.13 -18.49 22.46
C MET A 66 -3.33 -16.99 22.22
N ALA A 67 -4.26 -16.60 21.35
CA ALA A 67 -4.59 -15.21 21.08
C ALA A 67 -5.18 -14.51 22.32
N CYS A 68 -6.00 -15.23 23.09
CA CYS A 68 -6.60 -14.73 24.34
C CYS A 68 -5.58 -14.43 25.43
N ALA A 69 -4.46 -15.16 25.45
CA ALA A 69 -3.41 -14.99 26.45
C ALA A 69 -2.61 -13.68 26.28
N ILE A 70 -2.74 -12.99 25.14
CA ILE A 70 -2.02 -11.74 24.86
C ILE A 70 -2.67 -10.59 25.65
N PRO A 71 -1.92 -9.76 26.40
CA PRO A 71 -2.48 -8.58 27.08
C PRO A 71 -3.13 -7.58 26.11
N LEU A 72 -4.24 -6.93 26.50
CA LEU A 72 -4.96 -5.98 25.63
C LEU A 72 -4.09 -4.80 25.14
N SER A 73 -3.20 -4.30 26.00
CA SER A 73 -2.28 -3.21 25.67
C SER A 73 -1.17 -3.60 24.70
N MET A 74 -1.06 -4.89 24.33
CA MET A 74 0.03 -5.42 23.51
C MET A 74 -0.47 -6.06 22.21
N ARG A 75 -1.68 -5.72 21.76
CA ARG A 75 -2.26 -6.28 20.52
C ARG A 75 -2.71 -5.19 19.56
N LEU A 76 -2.51 -5.45 18.28
CA LEU A 76 -3.16 -4.76 17.18
C LEU A 76 -4.17 -5.72 16.54
N LEU A 77 -5.40 -5.26 16.35
CA LEU A 77 -6.42 -6.00 15.60
C LEU A 77 -6.40 -5.54 14.15
N GLY A 78 -6.09 -6.45 13.24
CA GLY A 78 -6.31 -6.26 11.81
C GLY A 78 -7.40 -7.23 11.32
N TYR A 79 -8.17 -6.82 10.34
CA TYR A 79 -9.14 -7.67 9.66
C TYR A 79 -9.28 -7.22 8.21
N ASP A 80 -9.69 -8.15 7.37
CA ASP A 80 -10.02 -7.89 5.97
C ASP A 80 -11.10 -8.90 5.53
N ASN A 81 -11.69 -8.65 4.38
CA ASN A 81 -12.71 -9.49 3.78
C ASN A 81 -12.15 -10.86 3.39
N LEU A 82 -12.95 -11.90 3.66
CA LEU A 82 -12.72 -13.25 3.21
C LEU A 82 -13.91 -13.71 2.37
N ASN A 83 -13.65 -14.03 1.11
CA ASN A 83 -14.65 -14.56 0.18
C ASN A 83 -14.35 -16.02 -0.10
N ILE A 84 -15.26 -16.92 0.29
CA ILE A 84 -15.13 -18.36 0.06
C ILE A 84 -16.17 -18.76 -0.99
N SER A 85 -15.70 -19.28 -2.13
CA SER A 85 -16.59 -19.90 -3.11
C SER A 85 -17.07 -21.24 -2.58
N THR A 86 -18.37 -21.41 -2.40
CA THR A 86 -18.97 -22.63 -1.83
C THR A 86 -19.61 -23.54 -2.87
N SER A 87 -19.76 -23.06 -4.11
CA SER A 87 -20.40 -23.81 -5.20
C SER A 87 -19.77 -23.51 -6.56
N THR A 88 -19.56 -24.57 -7.35
CA THR A 88 -19.17 -24.48 -8.77
C THR A 88 -20.37 -24.49 -9.72
N SER A 89 -21.59 -24.56 -9.19
CA SER A 89 -22.82 -24.59 -10.00
C SER A 89 -23.03 -23.26 -10.74
N ILE A 90 -23.49 -23.37 -11.99
CA ILE A 90 -23.75 -22.23 -12.87
C ILE A 90 -25.05 -21.53 -12.48
N GLU A 91 -26.04 -22.30 -11.98
CA GLU A 91 -27.36 -21.81 -11.59
C GLU A 91 -27.50 -21.73 -10.07
N GLN A 92 -28.00 -20.59 -9.59
CA GLN A 92 -28.26 -20.33 -8.19
C GLN A 92 -29.75 -20.61 -7.92
N GLN A 93 -30.06 -21.62 -7.10
CA GLN A 93 -31.43 -21.88 -6.67
C GLN A 93 -31.75 -21.05 -5.40
N PRO A 94 -33.01 -20.63 -5.18
CA PRO A 94 -33.39 -19.82 -4.01
C PRO A 94 -32.97 -20.42 -2.65
N ASP A 95 -32.89 -21.73 -2.60
CA ASP A 95 -32.62 -22.58 -1.45
C ASP A 95 -31.21 -23.20 -1.48
N ALA A 96 -30.41 -22.89 -2.51
CA ALA A 96 -29.01 -23.29 -2.58
C ALA A 96 -28.09 -22.35 -1.78
N PRO A 97 -26.97 -22.85 -1.23
CA PRO A 97 -25.96 -22.01 -0.62
C PRO A 97 -25.49 -20.91 -1.56
N ALA A 98 -25.24 -19.71 -1.03
CA ALA A 98 -24.70 -18.60 -1.80
C ALA A 98 -23.39 -19.01 -2.49
N LYS A 99 -23.29 -18.77 -3.81
CA LYS A 99 -22.12 -19.17 -4.62
C LYS A 99 -20.81 -18.72 -4.01
N VAL A 100 -20.79 -17.49 -3.49
CA VAL A 100 -19.72 -16.96 -2.67
C VAL A 100 -20.31 -16.60 -1.31
N GLN A 101 -19.69 -17.10 -0.25
CA GLN A 101 -19.94 -16.65 1.09
C GLN A 101 -18.87 -15.63 1.46
N SER A 102 -19.31 -14.41 1.76
CA SER A 102 -18.45 -13.35 2.28
C SER A 102 -18.46 -13.35 3.80
N GLY A 103 -17.31 -13.04 4.37
CA GLY A 103 -17.12 -12.80 5.79
C GLY A 103 -15.88 -11.95 5.99
N LEU A 104 -15.41 -11.87 7.23
CA LEU A 104 -14.16 -11.21 7.57
C LEU A 104 -13.22 -12.18 8.27
N PHE A 105 -11.92 -11.97 8.09
CA PHE A 105 -10.88 -12.74 8.74
C PHE A 105 -10.07 -11.88 9.71
N PRO A 106 -10.35 -11.96 11.03
CA PRO A 106 -9.63 -11.18 12.01
C PRO A 106 -8.30 -11.82 12.42
N LEU A 107 -7.30 -10.98 12.62
CA LEU A 107 -5.94 -11.31 13.01
C LEU A 107 -5.52 -10.42 14.19
N LEU A 108 -5.02 -11.03 15.26
CA LEU A 108 -4.36 -10.30 16.34
C LEU A 108 -2.85 -10.36 16.15
N TYR A 109 -2.23 -9.19 15.99
CA TYR A 109 -0.79 -9.02 15.97
C TYR A 109 -0.32 -8.68 17.38
N GLN A 110 0.72 -9.36 17.85
CA GLN A 110 1.41 -8.94 19.06
C GLN A 110 2.30 -7.74 18.72
N LEU A 111 2.04 -6.61 19.38
CA LEU A 111 2.80 -5.38 19.19
C LEU A 111 4.26 -5.59 19.60
N PHE A 112 5.17 -5.12 18.76
CA PHE A 112 6.59 -5.06 19.06
C PHE A 112 6.89 -3.77 19.79
N PHE A 113 7.55 -3.89 20.95
CA PHE A 113 8.03 -2.75 21.71
C PHE A 113 9.55 -2.78 21.76
N ARG A 114 10.18 -1.60 21.70
CA ARG A 114 11.63 -1.48 21.83
C ARG A 114 12.09 -2.10 23.15
N LEU A 115 13.27 -2.73 23.13
CA LEU A 115 13.88 -3.33 24.32
C LEU A 115 14.01 -2.29 25.44
N GLY A 116 13.58 -2.66 26.65
CA GLY A 116 13.71 -1.82 27.85
C GLY A 116 12.42 -1.18 28.36
N ILE A 117 11.32 -1.21 27.60
CA ILE A 117 10.02 -0.68 28.05
C ILE A 117 9.29 -1.74 28.88
N SER A 118 8.90 -1.40 30.10
CA SER A 118 8.17 -2.34 30.98
C SER A 118 6.71 -2.53 30.54
N PRO A 119 6.06 -3.67 30.81
CA PRO A 119 4.63 -3.85 30.49
C PRO A 119 3.70 -2.80 31.11
N ARG A 120 4.05 -2.26 32.29
CA ARG A 120 3.29 -1.19 32.94
C ARG A 120 3.42 0.14 32.19
N GLU A 121 4.60 0.40 31.65
CA GLU A 121 4.88 1.60 30.87
C GLU A 121 4.19 1.53 29.50
N ILE A 122 4.22 0.37 28.84
CA ILE A 122 3.43 0.11 27.63
C ILE A 122 1.95 0.39 27.89
N GLN A 123 1.41 -0.14 28.99
CA GLN A 123 0.02 0.09 29.36
C GLN A 123 -0.27 1.58 29.51
N ARG A 124 0.60 2.34 30.20
CA ARG A 124 0.46 3.80 30.35
C ARG A 124 0.50 4.52 29.01
N ILE A 125 1.41 4.16 28.11
CA ILE A 125 1.53 4.76 26.78
C ILE A 125 0.26 4.51 25.95
N MET A 126 -0.31 3.31 26.04
CA MET A 126 -1.50 2.91 25.29
C MET A 126 -2.83 3.39 25.90
N GLU A 127 -2.82 4.13 27.02
CA GLU A 127 -4.03 4.65 27.65
C GLU A 127 -4.67 5.75 26.80
N ILE A 128 -5.86 5.49 26.24
CA ILE A 128 -6.57 6.47 25.41
C ILE A 128 -6.88 7.76 26.16
N ARG A 129 -7.00 7.72 27.50
CA ARG A 129 -7.41 8.89 28.30
C ARG A 129 -6.46 10.05 28.04
N ILE A 130 -5.15 9.76 27.98
CA ILE A 130 -4.12 10.76 27.67
C ILE A 130 -4.36 11.34 26.28
N THR A 131 -4.64 10.50 25.28
CA THR A 131 -5.00 10.93 23.92
C THR A 131 -6.25 11.82 23.90
N ILE A 132 -7.31 11.44 24.62
CA ILE A 132 -8.57 12.20 24.70
C ILE A 132 -8.33 13.58 25.34
N ASP A 133 -7.61 13.62 26.45
CA ASP A 133 -7.33 14.87 27.16
C ASP A 133 -6.49 15.82 26.28
N ARG A 134 -5.52 15.28 25.54
CA ARG A 134 -4.73 16.04 24.55
C ARG A 134 -5.57 16.47 23.36
N PHE A 135 -6.49 15.64 22.87
CA PHE A 135 -7.42 16.00 21.79
C PHE A 135 -8.27 17.20 22.20
N HIS A 136 -8.79 17.22 23.42
CA HIS A 136 -9.56 18.35 23.94
C HIS A 136 -8.73 19.62 24.14
N ALA A 137 -7.43 19.48 24.40
CA ALA A 137 -6.51 20.61 24.56
C ALA A 137 -5.88 21.09 23.23
N ALA A 138 -5.91 20.26 22.19
CA ALA A 138 -5.25 20.54 20.93
C ALA A 138 -6.02 21.56 20.09
N GLY A 139 -5.30 22.54 19.54
CA GLY A 139 -5.83 23.44 18.52
C GLY A 139 -6.02 22.74 17.16
N PRO A 140 -6.65 23.41 16.18
CA PRO A 140 -6.83 22.85 14.84
C PRO A 140 -5.49 22.63 14.13
N LEU A 141 -5.50 21.73 13.13
CA LEU A 141 -4.37 21.56 12.22
C LEU A 141 -4.25 22.81 11.32
N SER A 142 -3.04 23.37 11.20
CA SER A 142 -2.74 24.50 10.32
C SER A 142 -1.95 24.06 9.08
N ALA A 143 -1.90 24.91 8.05
CA ALA A 143 -1.09 24.64 6.86
C ALA A 143 0.39 24.39 7.20
N LYS A 144 0.95 25.15 8.16
CA LYS A 144 2.32 24.97 8.67
C LYS A 144 2.54 23.61 9.33
N ASP A 145 1.49 23.00 9.88
CA ASP A 145 1.58 21.65 10.45
C ASP A 145 1.57 20.57 9.35
N ILE A 146 1.14 20.86 8.13
CA ILE A 146 1.08 19.90 7.03
C ILE A 146 2.30 20.08 6.11
N GLU A 147 2.71 21.32 5.88
CA GLU A 147 3.87 21.66 5.05
C GLU A 147 5.12 20.90 5.52
N PRO A 148 5.80 20.18 4.62
CA PRO A 148 7.07 19.55 4.93
C PRO A 148 8.07 20.61 5.42
N SER A 149 8.73 20.35 6.55
CA SER A 149 9.86 21.19 6.97
C SER A 149 10.94 21.20 5.88
N LEU A 150 11.78 22.25 5.82
CA LEU A 150 12.90 22.30 4.86
C LEU A 150 13.78 21.05 4.93
N LYS A 151 13.98 20.50 6.13
CA LYS A 151 14.72 19.25 6.33
C LYS A 151 13.98 18.05 5.73
N ALA A 152 12.67 17.94 5.95
CA ALA A 152 11.86 16.87 5.38
C ALA A 152 11.80 16.95 3.84
N ALA A 153 11.63 18.15 3.27
CA ALA A 153 11.65 18.37 1.83
C ALA A 153 13.00 17.97 1.18
N GLU A 154 14.13 18.33 1.81
CA GLU A 154 15.45 17.91 1.34
C GLU A 154 15.63 16.38 1.44
N ILE A 155 15.10 15.75 2.50
CA ILE A 155 15.10 14.29 2.65
C ILE A 155 14.30 13.63 1.53
N ILE A 156 13.04 14.04 1.30
CA ILE A 156 12.17 13.48 0.24
C ILE A 156 12.84 13.62 -1.14
N THR A 157 13.43 14.78 -1.41
CA THR A 157 14.18 15.04 -2.65
C THR A 157 15.40 14.11 -2.76
N GLY A 158 16.11 13.88 -1.65
CA GLY A 158 17.22 12.94 -1.57
C GLY A 158 16.80 11.49 -1.78
N GLN A 159 15.68 11.04 -1.18
CA GLN A 159 15.16 9.69 -1.40
C GLN A 159 14.78 9.47 -2.87
N SER A 160 14.16 10.48 -3.49
CA SER A 160 13.84 10.45 -4.92
C SER A 160 15.11 10.33 -5.78
N ALA A 161 16.18 11.05 -5.45
CA ALA A 161 17.46 10.92 -6.13
C ALA A 161 18.07 9.52 -5.98
N VAL A 162 17.98 8.92 -4.78
CA VAL A 162 18.40 7.53 -4.54
C VAL A 162 17.59 6.56 -5.41
N THR A 163 16.26 6.69 -5.45
CA THR A 163 15.39 5.87 -6.31
C THR A 163 15.78 5.99 -7.80
N ILE A 164 16.10 7.20 -8.27
CA ILE A 164 16.53 7.46 -9.65
C ILE A 164 17.86 6.75 -9.97
N ILE A 165 18.81 6.71 -9.02
CA ILE A 165 20.09 6.01 -9.18
C ILE A 165 19.90 4.50 -9.14
N GLN A 166 19.08 4.00 -8.21
CA GLN A 166 18.77 2.58 -8.12
C GLN A 166 18.12 2.07 -9.41
N ASN A 167 17.27 2.87 -10.05
CA ASN A 167 16.72 2.57 -11.37
C ASN A 167 17.83 2.43 -12.43
N LEU A 168 18.80 3.34 -12.48
CA LEU A 168 19.94 3.24 -13.39
C LEU A 168 20.70 1.93 -13.19
N PHE A 169 21.06 1.60 -11.95
CA PHE A 169 21.85 0.40 -11.65
C PHE A 169 21.10 -0.90 -11.93
N HIS A 170 19.77 -0.89 -11.80
CA HIS A 170 18.96 -2.06 -12.09
C HIS A 170 18.88 -2.37 -13.58
N PHE A 171 18.84 -1.36 -14.45
CA PHE A 171 18.57 -1.54 -15.87
C PHE A 171 19.76 -1.24 -16.80
N ALA A 172 20.82 -0.60 -16.31
CA ALA A 172 22.07 -0.39 -17.04
C ALA A 172 23.17 -1.25 -16.40
N GLU A 173 23.28 -2.50 -16.85
CA GLU A 173 24.21 -3.51 -16.34
C GLU A 173 25.68 -3.04 -16.35
N GLU A 174 26.02 -2.08 -17.21
CA GLU A 174 27.36 -1.51 -17.29
C GLU A 174 27.81 -0.81 -16.00
N PHE A 175 26.86 -0.42 -15.14
CA PHE A 175 27.15 0.17 -13.83
C PHE A 175 27.36 -0.87 -12.73
N ALA A 176 27.06 -2.15 -12.96
CA ALA A 176 27.20 -3.21 -11.95
C ALA A 176 28.66 -3.54 -11.61
N ALA A 177 29.61 -3.20 -12.48
CA ALA A 177 31.04 -3.46 -12.30
C ALA A 177 31.79 -2.34 -11.54
N ASN A 178 31.14 -1.22 -11.25
CA ASN A 178 31.79 -0.05 -10.65
C ASN A 178 31.80 -0.17 -9.11
N ASP A 179 32.93 0.16 -8.50
CA ASP A 179 33.08 0.24 -7.04
C ASP A 179 32.49 1.56 -6.53
N VAL A 180 31.15 1.61 -6.45
CA VAL A 180 30.41 2.81 -6.02
C VAL A 180 30.23 2.78 -4.51
N ASP A 181 30.55 3.88 -3.85
CA ASP A 181 30.24 4.07 -2.43
C ASP A 181 28.71 4.09 -2.22
N TYR A 182 28.20 2.98 -1.67
CA TYR A 182 26.77 2.78 -1.43
C TYR A 182 26.18 3.70 -0.35
N SER A 183 27.00 4.36 0.47
CA SER A 183 26.52 5.21 1.55
C SER A 183 25.78 6.46 1.05
N MET A 184 26.17 7.02 -0.10
CA MET A 184 25.52 8.20 -0.71
C MET A 184 24.30 7.84 -1.58
N ILE A 185 24.07 6.55 -1.83
CA ILE A 185 23.01 6.02 -2.70
C ILE A 185 22.08 5.05 -1.95
N SER A 186 22.04 5.23 -0.63
CA SER A 186 21.13 4.54 0.27
C SER A 186 20.10 5.53 0.80
N HIS A 187 18.87 5.05 1.03
CA HIS A 187 17.85 5.89 1.63
C HIS A 187 18.28 6.36 3.02
N THR A 188 18.03 7.63 3.32
CA THR A 188 18.32 8.18 4.67
C THR A 188 17.30 7.60 5.65
N PRO A 189 17.71 6.82 6.67
CA PRO A 189 16.76 6.26 7.64
C PRO A 189 16.15 7.37 8.50
N ARG A 190 14.86 7.25 8.80
CA ARG A 190 14.12 8.21 9.63
C ARG A 190 13.71 7.57 10.94
N HIS A 191 12.80 6.61 10.87
CA HIS A 191 12.35 5.80 12.00
C HIS A 191 12.19 4.34 11.58
N PRO A 192 13.30 3.66 11.19
CA PRO A 192 13.25 2.25 10.83
C PRO A 192 12.84 1.40 12.03
N ILE A 193 11.90 0.51 11.82
CA ILE A 193 11.49 -0.51 12.79
C ILE A 193 12.62 -1.56 12.85
N PRO A 194 13.15 -1.90 14.04
CA PRO A 194 14.13 -2.95 14.17
C PRO A 194 13.65 -4.27 13.57
N VAL A 195 14.56 -5.00 12.92
CA VAL A 195 14.24 -6.31 12.35
C VAL A 195 13.77 -7.25 13.46
N HIS A 196 12.52 -7.68 13.37
CA HIS A 196 11.90 -8.60 14.31
C HIS A 196 10.85 -9.44 13.59
N THR A 197 10.37 -10.49 14.26
CA THR A 197 9.24 -11.29 13.77
C THR A 197 7.99 -10.95 14.57
N THR A 198 6.98 -10.40 13.92
CA THR A 198 5.68 -10.17 14.54
C THR A 198 4.93 -11.49 14.68
N ALA A 199 4.54 -11.85 15.90
CA ALA A 199 3.61 -12.96 16.10
C ALA A 199 2.19 -12.52 15.72
N PHE A 200 1.51 -13.30 14.88
CA PHE A 200 0.12 -13.07 14.52
C PHE A 200 -0.73 -14.30 14.83
N HIS A 201 -1.97 -14.04 15.26
CA HIS A 201 -2.89 -15.04 15.77
C HIS A 201 -4.21 -14.95 14.99
N PRO A 202 -4.47 -15.87 14.05
CA PRO A 202 -5.72 -15.89 13.31
C PRO A 202 -6.88 -16.26 14.23
N LEU A 203 -7.98 -15.54 14.08
CA LEU A 203 -9.22 -15.76 14.81
C LEU A 203 -10.26 -16.43 13.91
N ARG A 204 -11.43 -16.73 14.49
CA ARG A 204 -12.55 -17.31 13.72
C ARG A 204 -13.01 -16.31 12.67
N VAL A 205 -13.25 -16.81 11.46
CA VAL A 205 -13.96 -16.08 10.41
C VAL A 205 -15.33 -15.68 10.94
N LEU A 206 -15.72 -14.44 10.73
CA LEU A 206 -17.03 -13.91 11.11
C LEU A 206 -17.84 -13.66 9.85
N THR A 207 -19.16 -13.87 9.92
CA THR A 207 -20.09 -13.59 8.81
C THR A 207 -20.54 -12.13 8.79
N THR A 208 -19.92 -11.27 9.59
CA THR A 208 -20.21 -9.84 9.61
C THR A 208 -19.60 -9.14 8.41
N GLU A 209 -20.39 -8.30 7.76
CA GLU A 209 -19.93 -7.50 6.63
C GLU A 209 -19.06 -6.33 7.08
N GLU A 210 -17.94 -6.11 6.40
CA GLU A 210 -17.06 -4.95 6.62
C GLU A 210 -17.56 -3.69 5.89
N ALA A 211 -18.47 -3.81 4.94
CA ALA A 211 -18.85 -2.72 4.06
C ALA A 211 -19.62 -1.57 4.74
N SER A 212 -20.14 -1.78 5.96
CA SER A 212 -20.95 -0.79 6.68
C SER A 212 -20.27 -0.32 7.97
N ILE A 213 -20.60 0.90 8.41
CA ILE A 213 -20.15 1.43 9.71
C ILE A 213 -20.66 0.52 10.84
N ALA A 214 -21.93 0.11 10.78
CA ALA A 214 -22.52 -0.78 11.78
C ALA A 214 -21.80 -2.14 11.83
N GLY A 215 -21.43 -2.68 10.68
CA GLY A 215 -20.62 -3.89 10.54
C GLY A 215 -19.26 -3.72 11.22
N ASN A 216 -18.50 -2.68 10.85
CA ASN A 216 -17.21 -2.36 11.46
C ASN A 216 -17.28 -2.21 12.99
N LEU A 217 -18.33 -1.55 13.51
CA LEU A 217 -18.51 -1.38 14.95
C LEU A 217 -18.76 -2.70 15.69
N ARG A 218 -19.32 -3.71 15.02
CA ARG A 218 -19.55 -5.05 15.59
C ARG A 218 -18.30 -5.91 15.59
N ILE A 219 -17.30 -5.63 14.75
CA ILE A 219 -16.11 -6.49 14.62
C ILE A 219 -15.32 -6.54 15.93
N PRO A 220 -14.93 -5.42 16.57
CA PRO A 220 -14.25 -5.46 17.86
C PRO A 220 -15.07 -6.21 18.90
N ASP A 221 -16.39 -5.95 18.92
CA ASP A 221 -17.32 -6.63 19.81
C ASP A 221 -17.29 -8.14 19.58
N GLN A 222 -17.47 -8.65 18.37
CA GLN A 222 -17.45 -10.10 18.13
C GLN A 222 -16.07 -10.73 18.34
N VAL A 223 -15.00 -10.05 17.90
CA VAL A 223 -13.62 -10.52 18.04
C VAL A 223 -13.22 -10.62 19.52
N CYS A 224 -13.62 -9.66 20.34
CA CYS A 224 -13.21 -9.59 21.74
C CYS A 224 -14.27 -10.07 22.74
N GLN A 225 -15.56 -10.10 22.41
CA GLN A 225 -16.64 -10.65 23.26
C GLN A 225 -16.58 -12.18 23.36
N ILE A 226 -16.05 -12.90 22.34
CA ILE A 226 -15.87 -14.36 22.43
C ILE A 226 -14.96 -14.75 23.63
N TYR A 227 -14.18 -13.81 24.19
CA TYR A 227 -13.13 -14.10 25.18
C TYR A 227 -13.23 -13.34 26.51
N ARG A 228 -14.40 -12.75 26.84
CA ARG A 228 -14.59 -11.94 28.07
C ARG A 228 -15.72 -12.46 28.95
N ARG A 229 -15.48 -13.49 29.76
CA ARG A 229 -16.32 -13.72 30.95
C ARG A 229 -15.97 -12.68 32.02
N GLY A 230 -16.75 -11.60 32.10
CA GLY A 230 -16.91 -10.83 33.35
C GLY A 230 -16.28 -9.43 33.46
N ASP A 231 -16.14 -8.67 32.37
CA ASP A 231 -15.26 -7.49 32.36
C ASP A 231 -15.98 -6.18 31.94
N LEU A 232 -16.63 -5.52 32.90
CA LEU A 232 -17.36 -4.22 32.83
C LEU A 232 -16.44 -2.97 32.72
N ASN A 233 -15.19 -3.15 32.30
CA ASN A 233 -14.11 -2.15 32.38
C ASN A 233 -13.66 -1.67 30.99
N ALA A 234 -12.88 -0.57 30.98
CA ALA A 234 -12.16 0.13 29.89
C ALA A 234 -12.61 -0.13 28.43
N TRP A 235 -12.58 -1.37 27.98
CA TRP A 235 -13.15 -1.86 26.73
C TRP A 235 -14.60 -1.40 26.44
N GLU A 236 -15.53 -1.53 27.40
CA GLU A 236 -16.93 -1.09 27.18
C GLU A 236 -17.02 0.43 26.96
N ARG A 237 -16.10 1.17 27.57
CA ARG A 237 -15.91 2.61 27.33
C ARG A 237 -15.08 2.91 26.10
N ARG A 238 -14.68 1.88 25.35
CA ARG A 238 -13.78 1.93 24.19
C ARG A 238 -12.47 2.65 24.50
N SER A 239 -11.99 2.55 25.75
CA SER A 239 -10.91 3.40 26.24
C SER A 239 -9.49 2.89 25.95
N ILE A 240 -9.35 1.98 24.99
CA ILE A 240 -8.07 1.35 24.62
C ILE A 240 -7.92 1.18 23.10
N PHE A 241 -8.86 1.72 22.31
CA PHE A 241 -8.82 1.60 20.87
C PHE A 241 -8.14 2.82 20.26
N GLN A 242 -7.20 2.56 19.37
CA GLN A 242 -6.64 3.56 18.48
C GLN A 242 -6.78 3.02 17.06
N LEU A 243 -7.22 3.88 16.14
CA LEU A 243 -7.34 3.51 14.74
C LEU A 243 -6.00 3.79 14.05
N GLY A 244 -5.55 2.82 13.26
CA GLY A 244 -4.38 2.95 12.40
C GLY A 244 -4.80 2.92 10.94
N ILE A 245 -3.99 3.52 10.07
CA ILE A 245 -4.21 3.48 8.62
C ILE A 245 -3.73 2.13 8.04
N GLY A 246 -4.54 1.53 7.18
CA GLY A 246 -4.12 0.37 6.39
C GLY A 246 -3.18 0.78 5.27
N LEU A 247 -1.86 0.72 5.49
CA LEU A 247 -0.85 1.19 4.53
C LEU A 247 -0.90 0.49 3.16
N PHE A 248 -1.26 -0.80 3.13
CA PHE A 248 -1.50 -1.50 1.87
C PHE A 248 -2.70 -0.93 1.09
N HIS A 249 -3.81 -0.66 1.78
CA HIS A 249 -4.98 -0.03 1.18
C HIS A 249 -4.67 1.39 0.72
N LEU A 250 -3.85 2.15 1.46
CA LEU A 250 -3.37 3.46 1.04
C LEU A 250 -2.59 3.37 -0.29
N LEU A 251 -1.64 2.43 -0.40
CA LEU A 251 -0.90 2.17 -1.64
C LEU A 251 -1.82 1.78 -2.80
N MET A 252 -2.74 0.85 -2.58
CA MET A 252 -3.68 0.40 -3.61
C MET A 252 -4.51 1.56 -4.15
N ASN A 253 -5.07 2.38 -3.26
CA ASN A 253 -5.86 3.55 -3.64
C ASN A 253 -5.01 4.66 -4.27
N LEU A 254 -3.74 4.79 -3.87
CA LEU A 254 -2.82 5.74 -4.50
C LEU A 254 -2.52 5.34 -5.95
N ALA A 255 -2.35 4.05 -6.25
CA ALA A 255 -2.19 3.58 -7.62
C ALA A 255 -3.42 3.91 -8.48
N TRP A 256 -4.63 3.71 -7.96
CA TRP A 256 -5.87 4.09 -8.65
C TRP A 256 -6.04 5.61 -8.78
N CYS A 257 -5.63 6.38 -7.78
CA CYS A 257 -5.60 7.84 -7.84
C CYS A 257 -4.69 8.33 -8.98
N ILE A 258 -3.48 7.78 -9.08
CA ILE A 258 -2.54 8.08 -10.18
C ILE A 258 -3.14 7.68 -11.52
N LEU A 259 -3.75 6.49 -11.61
CA LEU A 259 -4.43 6.03 -12.81
C LEU A 259 -5.47 7.05 -13.26
N ASN A 260 -6.40 7.44 -12.38
CA ASN A 260 -7.49 8.34 -12.73
C ASN A 260 -7.01 9.74 -13.11
N LYS A 261 -6.02 10.26 -12.38
CA LYS A 261 -5.45 11.59 -12.63
C LYS A 261 -4.70 11.69 -13.96
N HIS A 262 -3.98 10.63 -14.34
CA HIS A 262 -3.09 10.65 -15.50
C HIS A 262 -3.59 9.82 -16.69
N ARG A 263 -4.81 9.27 -16.62
CA ARG A 263 -5.34 8.34 -17.63
C ARG A 263 -5.32 8.94 -19.02
N PHE A 264 -6.04 10.06 -19.17
CA PHE A 264 -6.43 10.73 -20.40
C PHE A 264 -6.74 9.75 -21.58
N GLN A 265 -6.94 10.26 -22.79
CA GLN A 265 -7.13 9.44 -23.98
C GLN A 265 -5.77 9.07 -24.59
N ALA A 266 -5.67 7.90 -25.22
CA ALA A 266 -4.41 7.41 -25.81
C ALA A 266 -3.82 8.32 -26.90
N LYS A 267 -4.64 9.18 -27.53
CA LYS A 267 -4.19 10.20 -28.48
C LYS A 267 -3.28 11.27 -27.84
N TYR A 268 -3.35 11.45 -26.53
CA TYR A 268 -2.51 12.40 -25.81
C TYR A 268 -1.21 11.73 -25.40
N ILE A 269 -0.13 12.09 -26.09
CA ILE A 269 1.23 11.62 -25.79
C ILE A 269 1.57 11.96 -24.35
N GLY A 270 2.12 10.99 -23.62
CA GLY A 270 2.49 11.13 -22.20
C GLY A 270 1.39 10.74 -21.21
N SER A 271 0.18 10.42 -21.68
CA SER A 271 -0.89 9.87 -20.83
C SER A 271 -0.65 8.40 -20.50
N LEU A 272 -1.26 7.91 -19.40
CA LEU A 272 -1.21 6.48 -19.08
C LEU A 272 -1.89 5.62 -20.14
N ALA A 273 -2.99 6.09 -20.75
CA ALA A 273 -3.64 5.37 -21.84
C ALA A 273 -2.71 5.19 -23.05
N PHE A 274 -1.94 6.23 -23.40
CA PHE A 274 -0.92 6.16 -24.45
C PHE A 274 0.15 5.11 -24.12
N TYR A 275 0.68 5.12 -22.89
CA TYR A 275 1.68 4.13 -22.49
C TYR A 275 1.11 2.71 -22.43
N PHE A 276 -0.13 2.52 -21.98
CA PHE A 276 -0.76 1.20 -21.98
C PHE A 276 -0.94 0.62 -23.38
N GLU A 277 -1.19 1.46 -24.38
CA GLU A 277 -1.26 1.04 -25.78
C GLU A 277 0.10 0.60 -26.30
N ILE A 278 1.16 1.38 -26.02
CA ILE A 278 2.53 1.05 -26.43
C ILE A 278 3.05 -0.22 -25.75
N LEU A 279 2.69 -0.44 -24.48
CA LEU A 279 3.10 -1.60 -23.69
C LEU A 279 2.17 -2.83 -23.89
N ASP A 280 1.19 -2.75 -24.79
CA ASP A 280 0.17 -3.79 -25.06
C ASP A 280 -0.58 -4.27 -23.79
N LYS A 281 -0.83 -3.36 -22.84
CA LYS A 281 -1.52 -3.66 -21.55
C LYS A 281 -3.04 -3.50 -21.66
N LYS A 282 -3.68 -4.25 -22.56
CA LYS A 282 -5.13 -4.13 -22.86
C LYS A 282 -6.07 -4.28 -21.66
N ARG A 283 -5.65 -5.00 -20.61
CA ARG A 283 -6.46 -5.25 -19.40
C ARG A 283 -6.51 -4.08 -18.40
N LEU A 284 -5.74 -3.02 -18.64
CA LEU A 284 -5.73 -1.81 -17.81
C LEU A 284 -6.71 -0.75 -18.27
N GLY A 285 -7.62 -1.07 -19.20
CA GLY A 285 -8.66 -0.17 -19.71
C GLY A 285 -9.88 0.02 -18.81
N SER A 286 -10.05 -0.80 -17.75
CA SER A 286 -11.20 -0.71 -16.83
C SER A 286 -11.01 0.38 -15.77
N GLU A 287 -12.11 0.81 -15.15
CA GLU A 287 -12.09 1.82 -14.07
C GLU A 287 -11.26 1.35 -12.85
N LYS A 288 -11.41 0.08 -12.48
CA LYS A 288 -10.68 -0.56 -11.38
C LYS A 288 -9.96 -1.81 -11.89
N PRO A 289 -8.80 -1.67 -12.54
CA PRO A 289 -8.01 -2.81 -12.97
C PRO A 289 -7.41 -3.53 -11.74
N ASP A 290 -7.00 -4.78 -11.96
CA ASP A 290 -6.25 -5.54 -10.97
C ASP A 290 -5.03 -4.75 -10.49
N TYR A 291 -4.87 -4.69 -9.16
CA TYR A 291 -3.84 -3.86 -8.53
C TYR A 291 -2.43 -4.27 -8.96
N TYR A 292 -2.13 -5.57 -9.01
CA TYR A 292 -0.78 -6.04 -9.34
C TYR A 292 -0.45 -5.79 -10.82
N MET A 293 -1.42 -5.95 -11.71
CA MET A 293 -1.24 -5.59 -13.13
C MET A 293 -1.01 -4.08 -13.31
N LEU A 294 -1.77 -3.24 -12.59
CA LEU A 294 -1.61 -1.80 -12.64
C LEU A 294 -0.24 -1.39 -12.08
N LEU A 295 0.13 -1.90 -10.91
CA LEU A 295 1.41 -1.64 -10.26
C LEU A 295 2.58 -1.95 -11.21
N ALA A 296 2.59 -3.14 -11.81
CA ALA A 296 3.64 -3.54 -12.74
C ALA A 296 3.77 -2.58 -13.92
N ALA A 297 2.64 -2.12 -14.49
CA ALA A 297 2.66 -1.16 -15.60
C ALA A 297 3.13 0.24 -15.17
N LEU A 298 2.69 0.73 -14.00
CA LEU A 298 3.16 2.02 -13.46
C LEU A 298 4.67 1.99 -13.19
N GLU A 299 5.19 0.89 -12.65
CA GLU A 299 6.62 0.69 -12.44
C GLU A 299 7.39 0.63 -13.77
N GLU A 300 6.89 -0.10 -14.76
CA GLU A 300 7.48 -0.21 -16.10
C GLU A 300 7.57 1.16 -16.79
N ILE A 301 6.49 1.96 -16.72
CA ILE A 301 6.44 3.33 -17.26
C ILE A 301 7.44 4.24 -16.53
N ARG A 302 7.41 4.25 -15.19
CA ARG A 302 8.38 5.02 -14.37
C ARG A 302 9.80 4.70 -14.77
N ASN A 303 10.13 3.40 -14.86
CA ASN A 303 11.47 2.94 -15.16
C ASN A 303 11.93 3.38 -16.55
N ALA A 304 11.07 3.28 -17.56
CA ALA A 304 11.38 3.73 -18.91
C ALA A 304 11.62 5.26 -18.97
N LEU A 305 10.79 6.05 -18.29
CA LEU A 305 10.93 7.50 -18.21
C LEU A 305 12.25 7.92 -17.53
N LEU A 306 12.62 7.24 -16.45
CA LEU A 306 13.89 7.50 -15.75
C LEU A 306 15.11 7.14 -16.60
N LEU A 307 15.07 6.03 -17.34
CA LEU A 307 16.14 5.65 -18.25
C LEU A 307 16.30 6.64 -19.41
N ASP A 308 15.19 7.13 -19.96
CA ASP A 308 15.22 8.18 -20.98
C ASP A 308 15.83 9.49 -20.42
N ALA A 309 15.46 9.88 -19.20
CA ALA A 309 16.05 11.02 -18.51
C ALA A 309 17.57 10.85 -18.31
N TRP A 310 18.02 9.66 -17.88
CA TRP A 310 19.44 9.35 -17.76
C TRP A 310 20.18 9.45 -19.10
N ARG A 311 19.59 8.97 -20.21
CA ARG A 311 20.20 9.10 -21.55
C ARG A 311 20.35 10.57 -21.95
N LYS A 312 19.35 11.40 -21.67
CA LYS A 312 19.37 12.84 -21.96
C LYS A 312 20.45 13.57 -21.15
N VAL A 313 20.57 13.26 -19.86
CA VAL A 313 21.59 13.85 -18.99
C VAL A 313 22.99 13.34 -19.33
N ALA A 314 23.18 12.05 -19.62
CA ALA A 314 24.46 11.53 -20.08
C ALA A 314 24.93 12.25 -21.37
N LYS A 315 23.98 12.50 -22.30
CA LYS A 315 24.25 13.28 -23.52
C LYS A 315 24.63 14.73 -23.23
N SER A 316 24.02 15.39 -22.24
CA SER A 316 24.41 16.76 -21.85
C SER A 316 25.80 16.81 -21.21
N GLN A 317 26.25 15.70 -20.61
CA GLN A 317 27.62 15.51 -20.12
C GLN A 317 28.62 15.11 -21.22
N GLY A 318 28.19 14.99 -22.48
CA GLY A 318 29.06 14.67 -23.61
C GLY A 318 29.21 13.17 -23.93
N PHE A 319 28.41 12.30 -23.31
CA PHE A 319 28.43 10.85 -23.57
C PHE A 319 27.36 10.47 -24.60
N ASN A 320 27.71 9.60 -25.56
CA ASN A 320 26.77 9.16 -26.60
C ASN A 320 25.83 8.05 -26.14
N SER A 321 26.19 7.33 -25.07
CA SER A 321 25.41 6.25 -24.49
C SER A 321 25.62 6.13 -22.99
N LEU A 322 24.70 5.43 -22.29
CA LEU A 322 24.88 5.09 -20.88
C LEU A 322 26.10 4.19 -20.65
N LYS A 323 26.46 3.37 -21.64
CA LYS A 323 27.68 2.55 -21.62
C LYS A 323 28.94 3.40 -21.62
N ASP A 324 29.01 4.43 -22.47
CA ASP A 324 30.16 5.35 -22.50
C ASP A 324 30.25 6.14 -21.19
N PHE A 325 29.10 6.53 -20.64
CA PHE A 325 29.05 7.19 -19.34
C PHE A 325 29.49 6.26 -18.20
N ALA A 326 29.04 5.01 -18.17
CA ALA A 326 29.47 4.01 -17.19
C ALA A 326 30.98 3.78 -17.25
N ALA A 327 31.55 3.70 -18.47
CA ALA A 327 32.98 3.51 -18.70
C ALA A 327 33.84 4.69 -18.19
N SER A 328 33.26 5.88 -18.00
CA SER A 328 33.94 7.01 -17.35
C SER A 328 34.12 6.82 -15.83
N ASN A 329 33.54 5.77 -15.25
CA ASN A 329 33.53 5.46 -13.83
C ASN A 329 33.06 6.66 -12.97
N PRO A 330 31.80 7.12 -13.15
CA PRO A 330 31.31 8.32 -12.49
C PRO A 330 31.25 8.12 -10.97
N SER A 331 31.69 9.13 -10.21
CA SER A 331 31.66 9.09 -8.75
C SER A 331 30.23 9.12 -8.21
N ALA A 332 30.02 8.57 -7.00
CA ALA A 332 28.73 8.60 -6.31
C ALA A 332 28.18 10.04 -6.16
N THR A 333 29.05 11.01 -5.89
CA THR A 333 28.67 12.43 -5.80
C THR A 333 28.17 12.98 -7.14
N LEU A 334 28.81 12.62 -8.26
CA LEU A 334 28.35 13.02 -9.59
C LEU A 334 26.99 12.39 -9.89
N LEU A 335 26.84 11.08 -9.65
CA LEU A 335 25.57 10.37 -9.85
C LEU A 335 24.44 11.01 -9.04
N TYR A 336 24.69 11.33 -7.77
CA TYR A 336 23.71 11.99 -6.92
C TYR A 336 23.33 13.39 -7.42
N LYS A 337 24.32 14.18 -7.84
CA LYS A 337 24.07 15.50 -8.44
C LYS A 337 23.19 15.38 -9.70
N LEU A 338 23.51 14.47 -10.60
CA LEU A 338 22.76 14.25 -11.84
C LEU A 338 21.36 13.69 -11.57
N ALA A 339 21.20 12.83 -10.56
CA ALA A 339 19.88 12.34 -10.16
C ALA A 339 18.98 13.47 -9.60
N ARG A 340 19.54 14.42 -8.85
CA ARG A 340 18.81 15.63 -8.44
C ARG A 340 18.44 16.51 -9.63
N GLU A 341 19.34 16.64 -10.61
CA GLU A 341 19.05 17.33 -11.88
C GLU A 341 17.91 16.64 -12.63
N ILE A 342 17.91 15.31 -12.71
CA ILE A 342 16.82 14.53 -13.31
C ILE A 342 15.50 14.79 -12.58
N ASN A 343 15.49 14.73 -11.25
CA ASN A 343 14.31 15.00 -10.46
C ASN A 343 13.76 16.41 -10.77
N TYR A 344 14.61 17.43 -10.72
CA TYR A 344 14.22 18.81 -11.00
C TYR A 344 13.76 19.03 -12.45
N ASN A 345 14.42 18.41 -13.44
CA ASN A 345 14.15 18.63 -14.86
C ASN A 345 13.07 17.73 -15.45
N TYR A 346 12.68 16.65 -14.77
CA TYR A 346 11.73 15.69 -15.32
C TYR A 346 10.66 15.23 -14.33
N ALA A 347 10.78 15.51 -13.03
CA ALA A 347 9.82 15.08 -12.01
C ALA A 347 9.42 16.18 -11.02
N ALA A 348 9.62 17.45 -11.37
CA ALA A 348 9.11 18.61 -10.62
C ALA A 348 8.09 19.39 -11.47
N PRO A 349 7.07 20.03 -10.90
CA PRO A 349 6.24 20.97 -11.66
C PRO A 349 7.10 22.15 -12.15
N LEU A 350 6.79 22.68 -13.35
CA LEU A 350 7.33 23.97 -13.77
C LEU A 350 6.56 25.07 -13.03
N GLU A 351 7.26 26.12 -12.58
CA GLU A 351 6.59 27.28 -12.00
C GLU A 351 5.68 27.95 -13.03
N THR A 352 4.38 27.82 -12.84
CA THR A 352 3.37 28.63 -13.53
C THR A 352 3.36 30.02 -12.89
N PRO A 353 3.34 31.12 -13.66
CA PRO A 353 3.11 32.44 -13.09
C PRO A 353 1.83 32.43 -12.26
N LEU A 354 1.89 32.96 -11.04
CA LEU A 354 0.72 33.09 -10.15
C LEU A 354 -0.43 33.73 -10.93
N SER A 355 -1.49 32.96 -11.19
CA SER A 355 -2.75 33.56 -11.66
C SER A 355 -3.34 34.40 -10.51
N PRO A 356 -3.93 35.56 -10.80
CA PRO A 356 -4.56 36.39 -9.76
C PRO A 356 -5.66 35.60 -9.04
N PRO A 357 -5.94 35.89 -7.76
CA PRO A 357 -6.88 35.13 -6.95
C PRO A 357 -8.25 35.04 -7.64
N LEU A 358 -8.79 33.83 -7.74
CA LEU A 358 -10.18 33.60 -8.10
C LEU A 358 -11.07 34.41 -7.15
N GLN A 359 -11.91 35.28 -7.72
CA GLN A 359 -12.92 36.01 -6.96
C GLN A 359 -13.84 35.01 -6.25
N SER A 360 -14.06 35.23 -4.96
CA SER A 360 -14.88 34.40 -4.09
C SER A 360 -16.26 34.12 -4.68
N PRO A 361 -16.75 32.87 -4.67
CA PRO A 361 -18.08 32.56 -5.16
C PRO A 361 -19.14 33.17 -4.22
N SER A 362 -20.11 33.85 -4.83
CA SER A 362 -21.30 34.39 -4.18
C SER A 362 -22.11 33.28 -3.52
N SER A 363 -22.53 33.53 -2.28
CA SER A 363 -23.41 32.70 -1.47
C SER A 363 -24.69 32.30 -2.21
N SER A 364 -24.97 31.00 -2.29
CA SER A 364 -26.34 30.49 -2.39
C SER A 364 -26.45 29.18 -1.62
N ASN A 365 -27.47 29.11 -0.78
CA ASN A 365 -27.89 27.95 0.00
C ASN A 365 -28.44 26.85 -0.93
N ASP A 366 -28.18 25.57 -0.65
CA ASP A 366 -29.19 24.66 -0.09
C ASP A 366 -28.74 23.17 -0.07
N SER A 367 -29.08 22.56 1.07
CA SER A 367 -29.47 21.16 1.36
C SER A 367 -28.66 19.94 0.89
N ASP A 368 -28.31 19.12 1.88
CA ASP A 368 -27.97 17.69 1.83
C ASP A 368 -28.86 16.87 0.89
N SER A 369 -28.23 16.08 0.01
CA SER A 369 -28.74 14.78 -0.43
C SER A 369 -27.59 13.91 -0.93
N ASP A 370 -27.66 12.62 -0.58
CA ASP A 370 -26.75 11.56 -0.99
C ASP A 370 -26.65 11.46 -2.51
N ILE A 371 -25.43 11.43 -3.06
CA ILE A 371 -25.19 11.24 -4.50
C ILE A 371 -24.21 10.09 -4.73
N GLU A 372 -24.75 9.03 -5.35
CA GLU A 372 -24.05 7.91 -5.96
C GLU A 372 -22.99 8.36 -6.96
N MET A 373 -21.91 7.57 -7.11
CA MET A 373 -20.89 7.77 -8.13
C MET A 373 -21.51 7.71 -9.54
N ALA A 374 -21.79 8.87 -10.11
CA ALA A 374 -22.16 9.00 -11.52
C ALA A 374 -20.90 9.22 -12.38
N SER A 375 -20.77 8.37 -13.38
CA SER A 375 -19.84 8.44 -14.51
C SER A 375 -19.85 9.80 -15.19
N ILE A 376 -18.68 10.44 -15.31
CA ILE A 376 -18.52 11.68 -16.07
C ILE A 376 -18.43 11.35 -17.57
N SER A 377 -19.56 11.46 -18.25
CA SER A 377 -19.64 11.68 -19.70
C SER A 377 -20.01 13.15 -19.94
N GLY A 378 -19.16 13.90 -20.62
CA GLY A 378 -19.45 15.28 -20.97
C GLY A 378 -18.25 16.00 -21.58
N ALA A 379 -18.04 15.78 -22.88
CA ALA A 379 -17.20 16.64 -23.71
C ALA A 379 -17.92 17.98 -23.90
N SER A 380 -17.22 19.10 -23.70
CA SER A 380 -17.62 20.39 -24.22
C SER A 380 -16.74 20.75 -25.41
N ASP A 381 -17.40 20.87 -26.57
CA ASP A 381 -16.87 21.43 -27.79
C ASP A 381 -16.42 22.87 -27.56
N ALA A 382 -15.14 23.14 -27.84
CA ALA A 382 -14.65 24.47 -28.15
C ALA A 382 -14.06 24.43 -29.56
N SER A 383 -14.91 24.76 -30.52
CA SER A 383 -14.52 25.13 -31.88
C SER A 383 -13.49 26.26 -31.84
N ASN A 384 -12.23 25.98 -32.20
CA ASN A 384 -11.29 27.01 -32.61
C ASN A 384 -10.93 26.81 -34.08
N THR A 385 -11.48 27.71 -34.89
CA THR A 385 -11.14 27.97 -36.29
C THR A 385 -9.64 28.26 -36.43
N ILE A 386 -8.96 27.46 -37.25
CA ILE A 386 -7.59 27.72 -37.69
C ILE A 386 -7.67 28.76 -38.81
N SER A 387 -7.20 29.98 -38.53
CA SER A 387 -6.80 30.94 -39.57
C SER A 387 -5.30 30.79 -39.78
N ASP A 388 -4.98 30.31 -40.98
CA ASP A 388 -3.66 30.25 -41.59
C ASP A 388 -3.17 31.68 -41.88
N ASP A 389 -2.09 32.09 -41.25
CA ASP A 389 -1.26 33.19 -41.77
C ASP A 389 0.21 32.91 -41.44
N GLY A 390 0.98 32.69 -42.50
CA GLY A 390 2.39 32.40 -42.43
C GLY A 390 3.22 33.65 -42.19
N SER A 391 4.19 33.57 -41.29
CA SER A 391 5.44 34.31 -41.44
C SER A 391 6.57 33.65 -40.65
N ASP A 392 7.70 33.53 -41.34
CA ASP A 392 8.97 32.99 -40.88
C ASP A 392 9.52 33.71 -39.65
N GLY A 393 10.13 32.96 -38.71
CA GLY A 393 10.88 33.56 -37.61
C GLY A 393 11.42 32.59 -36.55
N ILE A 394 12.63 32.08 -36.80
CA ILE A 394 13.66 31.67 -35.80
C ILE A 394 13.33 30.46 -34.91
N ASN A 395 14.13 29.40 -35.08
CA ASN A 395 14.25 28.23 -34.20
C ASN A 395 14.66 28.61 -32.76
N ALA A 396 13.74 29.15 -31.97
CA ALA A 396 13.78 29.04 -30.52
C ALA A 396 13.22 27.66 -30.16
N SER A 397 13.94 26.90 -29.34
CA SER A 397 13.34 25.70 -28.72
C SER A 397 12.03 26.13 -28.06
N PRO A 398 10.89 25.50 -28.38
CA PRO A 398 9.61 25.89 -27.80
C PRO A 398 9.71 25.91 -26.28
N ASP A 399 9.20 26.98 -25.66
CA ASP A 399 9.23 27.16 -24.20
C ASP A 399 8.63 25.90 -23.53
N PRO A 400 9.37 25.20 -22.66
CA PRO A 400 8.85 24.03 -21.94
C PRO A 400 7.54 24.31 -21.18
N LYS A 401 7.27 25.57 -20.80
CA LYS A 401 6.02 26.00 -20.16
C LYS A 401 4.83 26.05 -21.12
N LEU A 402 5.06 25.94 -22.43
CA LEU A 402 4.04 25.87 -23.46
C LEU A 402 3.88 24.45 -24.03
N ASP A 403 4.66 23.47 -23.54
CA ASP A 403 4.54 22.06 -23.91
C ASP A 403 3.67 21.30 -22.89
N PRO A 404 2.37 21.07 -23.18
CA PRO A 404 1.47 20.37 -22.27
C PRO A 404 1.85 18.89 -22.10
N THR A 405 2.49 18.27 -23.08
CA THR A 405 2.94 16.87 -23.01
C THR A 405 4.13 16.75 -22.06
N ASN A 406 5.08 17.68 -22.12
CA ASN A 406 6.18 17.74 -21.17
C ASN A 406 5.68 17.93 -19.74
N GLN A 407 4.78 18.89 -19.52
CA GLN A 407 4.21 19.16 -18.19
C GLN A 407 3.46 17.95 -17.63
N SER A 408 2.63 17.31 -18.45
CA SER A 408 1.89 16.11 -18.04
C SER A 408 2.84 14.97 -17.66
N SER A 409 3.88 14.74 -18.48
CA SER A 409 4.89 13.71 -18.21
C SER A 409 5.67 13.98 -16.91
N ARG A 410 5.97 15.25 -16.62
CA ARG A 410 6.64 15.65 -15.37
C ARG A 410 5.80 15.37 -14.14
N LEU A 411 4.52 15.72 -14.19
CA LEU A 411 3.58 15.45 -13.10
C LEU A 411 3.36 13.95 -12.89
N LEU A 412 3.26 13.19 -13.98
CA LEU A 412 3.16 11.72 -13.90
C LEU A 412 4.41 11.13 -13.24
N LEU A 413 5.61 11.50 -13.70
CA LEU A 413 6.86 10.96 -13.15
C LEU A 413 7.03 11.34 -11.66
N ARG A 414 6.68 12.58 -11.28
CA ARG A 414 6.64 12.99 -9.87
C ARG A 414 5.75 12.09 -9.03
N ASP A 415 4.49 11.92 -9.46
CA ASP A 415 3.50 11.16 -8.71
C ASP A 415 3.90 9.67 -8.64
N LEU A 416 4.56 9.13 -9.67
CA LEU A 416 5.15 7.78 -9.66
C LEU A 416 6.35 7.68 -8.70
N LEU A 417 7.19 8.71 -8.57
CA LEU A 417 8.26 8.73 -7.58
C LEU A 417 7.71 8.77 -6.15
N TYR A 418 6.65 9.56 -5.89
CA TYR A 418 5.98 9.57 -4.59
C TYR A 418 5.37 8.22 -4.23
N PHE A 419 4.72 7.56 -5.19
CA PHE A 419 4.23 6.19 -5.03
C PHE A 419 5.37 5.22 -4.68
N THR A 420 6.50 5.36 -5.37
CA THR A 420 7.68 4.51 -5.17
C THR A 420 8.27 4.69 -3.78
N GLU A 421 8.41 5.94 -3.34
CA GLU A 421 8.91 6.28 -2.00
C GLU A 421 8.00 5.67 -0.92
N LEU A 422 6.68 5.83 -1.04
CA LEU A 422 5.74 5.24 -0.09
C LEU A 422 5.87 3.71 -0.06
N ASN A 423 5.90 3.06 -1.23
CA ASN A 423 6.00 1.61 -1.33
C ASN A 423 7.31 1.08 -0.73
N GLN A 424 8.43 1.74 -1.02
CA GLN A 424 9.73 1.35 -0.48
C GLN A 424 9.82 1.61 1.03
N ALA A 425 9.35 2.77 1.51
CA ALA A 425 9.33 3.08 2.94
C ALA A 425 8.52 2.05 3.75
N ILE A 426 7.37 1.60 3.22
CA ILE A 426 6.57 0.53 3.82
C ILE A 426 7.34 -0.80 3.85
N ARG A 427 7.97 -1.18 2.73
CA ARG A 427 8.76 -2.42 2.61
C ARG A 427 9.99 -2.43 3.52
N ASP A 428 10.64 -1.28 3.66
CA ASP A 428 11.83 -1.08 4.50
C ASP A 428 11.45 -1.01 5.99
N GLY A 429 10.15 -0.90 6.32
CA GLY A 429 9.68 -0.74 7.69
C GLY A 429 10.10 0.59 8.30
N ASP A 430 10.31 1.63 7.49
CA ASP A 430 10.68 2.97 7.96
C ASP A 430 9.47 3.90 7.96
N PHE A 431 8.76 3.92 9.09
CA PHE A 431 7.56 4.73 9.22
C PHE A 431 7.85 6.24 9.16
N GLY A 432 9.07 6.67 9.51
CA GLY A 432 9.45 8.07 9.42
C GLY A 432 9.47 8.57 7.98
N ARG A 433 9.90 7.72 7.04
CA ARG A 433 9.81 8.02 5.60
C ARG A 433 8.37 8.04 5.11
N VAL A 434 7.52 7.14 5.62
CA VAL A 434 6.08 7.17 5.34
C VAL A 434 5.49 8.49 5.80
N GLU A 435 5.74 8.90 7.05
CA GLU A 435 5.24 10.16 7.62
C GLU A 435 5.71 11.38 6.81
N ASP A 436 6.99 11.43 6.43
CA ASP A 436 7.54 12.55 5.66
C ASP A 436 6.78 12.79 4.35
N ILE A 437 6.36 11.73 3.64
CA ILE A 437 5.69 11.82 2.32
C ILE A 437 4.15 11.93 2.39
N LEU A 438 3.53 11.68 3.56
CA LEU A 438 2.07 11.76 3.73
C LEU A 438 1.45 13.10 3.29
N PRO A 439 2.05 14.28 3.58
CA PRO A 439 1.52 15.56 3.12
C PRO A 439 1.37 15.66 1.59
N ASP A 440 2.39 15.22 0.85
CA ASP A 440 2.38 15.19 -0.61
C ASP A 440 1.32 14.23 -1.16
N ILE A 441 1.15 13.07 -0.52
CA ILE A 441 0.12 12.09 -0.87
C ILE A 441 -1.28 12.64 -0.59
N ALA A 442 -1.47 13.34 0.54
CA ALA A 442 -2.75 13.97 0.89
C ALA A 442 -3.15 15.02 -0.16
N ALA A 443 -2.18 15.85 -0.58
CA ALA A 443 -2.36 16.81 -1.66
C ALA A 443 -2.69 16.12 -2.99
N LEU A 444 -2.04 15.01 -3.29
CA LEU A 444 -2.30 14.22 -4.50
C LEU A 444 -3.73 13.66 -4.52
N PHE A 445 -4.18 13.01 -3.44
CA PHE A 445 -5.58 12.55 -3.33
C PHE A 445 -6.57 13.70 -3.43
N SER A 446 -6.28 14.83 -2.79
CA SER A 446 -7.15 16.01 -2.83
C SER A 446 -7.29 16.54 -4.25
N SER A 447 -6.17 16.63 -4.99
CA SER A 447 -6.16 17.06 -6.40
C SER A 447 -6.93 16.12 -7.34
N ALA A 448 -7.12 14.86 -6.95
CA ALA A 448 -7.86 13.86 -7.72
C ALA A 448 -9.31 13.66 -7.22
N GLY A 449 -9.82 14.55 -6.35
CA GLY A 449 -11.18 14.45 -5.81
C GLY A 449 -11.39 13.32 -4.79
N SER A 450 -10.31 12.69 -4.32
CA SER A 450 -10.34 11.56 -3.39
C SER A 450 -10.33 12.03 -1.93
N HIS A 451 -11.30 12.87 -1.57
CA HIS A 451 -11.31 13.59 -0.28
C HIS A 451 -11.35 12.68 0.94
N LYS A 452 -11.93 11.47 0.85
CA LYS A 452 -11.92 10.50 1.96
C LYS A 452 -10.50 10.16 2.40
N TYR A 453 -9.62 9.82 1.45
CA TYR A 453 -8.23 9.47 1.75
C TYR A 453 -7.41 10.68 2.21
N THR A 454 -7.68 11.87 1.65
CA THR A 454 -7.10 13.11 2.16
C THR A 454 -7.47 13.32 3.63
N THR A 455 -8.74 13.19 3.99
CA THR A 455 -9.21 13.33 5.38
C THR A 455 -8.55 12.31 6.31
N GLU A 456 -8.46 11.04 5.91
CA GLU A 456 -7.79 10.02 6.74
C GLU A 456 -6.31 10.31 6.97
N ILE A 457 -5.58 10.77 5.94
CA ILE A 457 -4.17 11.16 6.09
C ILE A 457 -4.04 12.39 6.99
N LEU A 458 -4.88 13.41 6.80
CA LEU A 458 -4.88 14.59 7.65
C LEU A 458 -5.24 14.27 9.09
N HIS A 459 -6.16 13.33 9.31
CA HIS A 459 -6.50 12.83 10.64
C HIS A 459 -5.31 12.12 11.29
N LEU A 460 -4.56 11.29 10.55
CA LEU A 460 -3.32 10.68 11.04
C LEU A 460 -2.26 11.74 11.38
N LEU A 461 -2.01 12.68 10.48
CA LEU A 461 -1.05 13.77 10.70
C LEU A 461 -1.44 14.65 11.91
N TYR A 462 -2.73 14.93 12.07
CA TYR A 462 -3.24 15.64 13.24
C TYR A 462 -2.96 14.88 14.52
N ASN A 463 -3.21 13.57 14.53
CA ASN A 463 -2.93 12.74 15.68
C ASN A 463 -1.44 12.70 16.01
N LEU A 464 -0.56 12.43 15.03
CA LEU A 464 0.89 12.42 15.20
C LEU A 464 1.42 13.76 15.75
N LYS A 465 0.94 14.90 15.22
CA LYS A 465 1.51 16.22 15.52
C LYS A 465 0.90 16.94 16.73
N LYS A 466 -0.36 16.63 17.08
CA LYS A 466 -1.11 17.40 18.09
C LYS A 466 -1.67 16.55 19.22
N VAL A 467 -2.12 15.32 18.92
CA VAL A 467 -2.94 14.55 19.87
C VAL A 467 -2.13 13.48 20.58
N TRP A 468 -1.36 12.68 19.86
CA TRP A 468 -0.53 11.63 20.43
C TRP A 468 0.64 12.23 21.21
N THR A 469 1.13 11.47 22.19
CA THR A 469 2.39 11.78 22.87
C THR A 469 3.55 11.28 22.03
N GLU A 470 4.75 11.84 22.22
CA GLU A 470 5.95 11.40 21.49
C GLU A 470 6.30 9.94 21.76
N GLU A 471 5.90 9.39 22.92
CA GLU A 471 6.13 7.97 23.22
C GLU A 471 5.11 7.04 22.58
N PHE A 472 3.92 7.56 22.24
CA PHE A 472 2.87 6.79 21.57
C PHE A 472 3.03 6.82 20.05
N ALA A 473 3.31 8.00 19.49
CA ALA A 473 3.61 8.22 18.08
C ALA A 473 4.90 7.47 17.67
#